data_AF-A0A2V5NWF4-F1
#
_entry.id   AF-A0A2V5NWF4-F1
#
_cell.length_a   1.000
_cell.length_b   1.000
_cell.length_c   1.000
_cell.angle_alpha   90.00
_cell.angle_beta   90.00
_cell.angle_gamma   90.00
#
_symmetry.space_group_name_H-M   'P 1'
#
loop_
_entity.id
_entity.type
_entity.pdbx_description
1 polymer ?
#
loop_
_entity_poly.entity_id
_entity_poly.type
_entity_poly.pdbx_seq_one_letter_code
_entity_poly.pdbx_strand_id
1 'polypeptide(L)'
;MLPPVIGLANPYATDLSNTGSSITFRLNEAADDVKIIYNSGATTNDLGPVPSGLFTAFVSISGPYQIVVSKTGSGVISQIGTNVPFGSPRGVAVNVNPTSQYFGRVYVSNGATNANNKGDGIFIRNSDLSDAFNQGNVPRTGGTTNFGSSGNSPYRIKVGHEDSKLYICDFADATGNLYVTDPNVSSNSLQYALKRLTTPPCRSAPTTTTAASRPSRSPARSPPPTSRFLPSTRTTKPTPRQPMSLNSTACGDMM
;
A
#
# COMPACT_ATOMS: atom_id res chain seq x y z
N MET A 1 23.83 39.41 7.13
CA MET A 1 24.12 38.04 7.62
C MET A 1 22.78 37.36 7.85
N LEU A 2 22.41 36.39 7.01
CA LEU A 2 21.20 35.59 7.22
C LEU A 2 21.43 34.71 8.46
N PRO A 3 20.45 34.58 9.39
CA PRO A 3 20.58 33.64 10.49
C PRO A 3 20.74 32.23 9.92
N PRO A 4 21.65 31.40 10.47
CA PRO A 4 21.77 30.01 10.05
C PRO A 4 20.41 29.33 10.25
N VAL A 5 19.98 28.55 9.25
CA VAL A 5 18.81 27.68 9.40
C VAL A 5 19.16 26.70 10.52
N ILE A 6 18.62 26.91 11.72
CA ILE A 6 18.77 25.97 12.82
C ILE A 6 17.99 24.72 12.40
N GLY A 7 18.71 23.67 12.01
CA GLY A 7 18.14 22.33 11.92
C GLY A 7 17.61 21.93 13.28
N LEU A 8 16.28 21.95 13.44
CA LEU A 8 15.62 21.44 14.64
C LEU A 8 15.90 19.94 14.75
N ALA A 9 16.32 19.48 15.93
CA ALA A 9 16.27 18.05 16.22
C ALA A 9 14.80 17.61 16.19
N ASN A 10 14.55 16.37 15.77
CA ASN A 10 13.19 15.81 15.71
C ASN A 10 13.10 14.61 16.65
N PRO A 11 13.31 14.79 17.96
CA PRO A 11 13.07 13.71 18.89
C PRO A 11 11.55 13.52 19.05
N TYR A 12 11.11 12.27 19.15
CA TYR A 12 9.72 11.93 19.36
C TYR A 12 9.61 10.63 20.15
N ALA A 13 8.46 10.45 20.79
CA ALA A 13 8.12 9.23 21.53
C ALA A 13 7.15 8.36 20.72
N THR A 14 7.35 7.05 20.80
CA THR A 14 6.49 6.00 20.22
C THR A 14 6.23 4.90 21.23
N ASP A 15 5.44 3.88 20.86
CA ASP A 15 5.15 2.72 21.73
C ASP A 15 4.59 3.13 23.11
N LEU A 16 3.75 4.17 23.14
CA LEU A 16 3.16 4.70 24.37
C LEU A 16 2.25 3.63 25.01
N SER A 17 2.48 3.34 26.29
CA SER A 17 1.66 2.42 27.09
C SER A 17 1.48 2.97 28.50
N ASN A 18 0.29 2.78 29.08
CA ASN A 18 -0.04 3.17 30.44
C ASN A 18 -0.70 2.00 31.17
N THR A 19 -0.08 1.54 32.27
CA THR A 19 -0.60 0.46 33.13
C THR A 19 -1.40 0.98 34.33
N GLY A 20 -1.52 2.30 34.48
CA GLY A 20 -2.07 2.99 35.64
C GLY A 20 -1.03 3.29 36.73
N SER A 21 0.05 2.52 36.79
CA SER A 21 1.18 2.70 37.73
C SER A 21 2.51 3.02 37.04
N SER A 22 2.57 2.85 35.71
CA SER A 22 3.72 3.21 34.90
C SER A 22 3.32 3.66 33.50
N ILE A 23 4.15 4.54 32.95
CA ILE A 23 4.13 4.93 31.54
C ILE A 23 5.37 4.36 30.87
N THR A 24 5.19 3.63 29.77
CA THR A 24 6.29 3.16 28.92
C THR A 24 6.22 3.87 27.57
N PHE A 25 7.37 4.26 27.05
CA PHE A 25 7.51 4.86 25.73
C PHE A 25 8.90 4.59 25.16
N ARG A 26 9.08 4.78 23.86
CA ARG A 26 10.35 4.63 23.17
C ARG A 26 10.76 5.92 22.48
N LEU A 27 11.99 6.36 22.67
CA LEU A 27 12.56 7.53 21.99
C LEU A 27 13.38 7.11 20.79
N ASN A 28 13.19 7.79 19.65
CA ASN A 28 13.99 7.57 18.44
C ASN A 28 15.47 7.97 18.59
N GLU A 29 15.74 9.00 19.40
CA GLU A 29 17.07 9.49 19.72
C GLU A 29 17.14 9.92 21.19
N ALA A 30 18.34 10.19 21.72
CA ALA A 30 18.49 10.71 23.08
C ALA A 30 17.91 12.12 23.17
N ALA A 31 17.07 12.38 24.18
CA ALA A 31 16.45 13.67 24.41
C ALA A 31 17.19 14.46 25.49
N ASP A 32 17.20 15.78 25.36
CA ASP A 32 17.78 16.67 26.37
C ASP A 32 16.81 16.84 27.55
N ASP A 33 15.51 16.77 27.28
CA ASP A 33 14.44 16.91 28.26
C ASP A 33 13.17 16.14 27.85
N VAL A 34 12.53 15.45 28.79
CA VAL A 34 11.29 14.70 28.59
C VAL A 34 10.31 15.00 29.72
N LYS A 35 9.08 15.35 29.35
CA LYS A 35 8.00 15.66 30.30
C LYS A 35 6.78 14.79 30.05
N ILE A 36 6.20 14.29 31.11
CA ILE A 36 4.88 13.65 31.09
C ILE A 36 3.87 14.66 31.63
N ILE A 37 2.97 15.10 30.77
CA ILE A 37 1.95 16.09 31.07
C ILE A 37 0.58 15.41 31.09
N TYR A 38 -0.21 15.63 32.13
CA TYR A 38 -1.52 14.99 32.33
C TYR A 38 -2.47 15.93 33.09
N ASN A 39 -3.68 15.46 33.38
CA ASN A 39 -4.76 16.27 33.97
C ASN A 39 -5.04 17.55 33.16
N SER A 40 -5.18 17.39 31.84
CA SER A 40 -5.42 18.50 30.90
C SER A 40 -4.33 19.60 30.96
N GLY A 41 -3.09 19.23 31.26
CA GLY A 41 -1.96 20.16 31.34
C GLY A 41 -1.64 20.67 32.74
N ALA A 42 -2.45 20.34 33.75
CA ALA A 42 -2.28 20.87 35.10
C ALA A 42 -1.13 20.21 35.89
N THR A 43 -0.69 19.02 35.49
CA THR A 43 0.39 18.30 36.17
C THR A 43 1.48 17.89 35.21
N THR A 44 2.72 18.13 35.59
CA THR A 44 3.92 17.79 34.82
C THR A 44 4.87 16.99 35.70
N ASN A 45 5.24 15.79 35.25
CA ASN A 45 6.41 15.09 35.75
C ASN A 45 7.55 15.34 34.79
N ASP A 46 8.58 16.03 35.28
CA ASP A 46 9.81 16.31 34.53
C ASP A 46 10.79 15.16 34.76
N LEU A 47 11.15 14.46 33.69
CA LEU A 47 12.09 13.34 33.72
C LEU A 47 13.52 13.79 33.41
N GLY A 48 13.71 15.01 32.91
CA GLY A 48 14.99 15.50 32.42
C GLY A 48 15.51 14.71 31.21
N PRO A 49 16.83 14.60 31.04
CA PRO A 49 17.44 13.89 29.91
C PRO A 49 17.13 12.39 29.93
N VAL A 50 16.76 11.84 28.77
CA VAL A 50 16.45 10.41 28.60
C VAL A 50 17.18 9.86 27.37
N PRO A 51 17.87 8.70 27.46
CA PRO A 51 18.55 8.09 26.32
C PRO A 51 17.55 7.59 25.26
N SER A 52 18.04 7.34 24.04
CA SER A 52 17.25 6.67 23.00
C SER A 52 16.82 5.28 23.43
N GLY A 53 15.68 4.81 22.90
CA GLY A 53 15.16 3.47 23.16
C GLY A 53 14.03 3.44 24.16
N LEU A 54 13.71 2.24 24.65
CA LEU A 54 12.57 1.99 25.53
C LEU A 54 12.85 2.52 26.95
N PHE A 55 11.93 3.32 27.47
CA PHE A 55 11.98 3.89 28.80
C PHE A 55 10.67 3.63 29.55
N THR A 56 10.77 3.41 30.87
CA THR A 56 9.62 3.23 31.76
C THR A 56 9.71 4.24 32.89
N ALA A 57 8.72 5.12 32.97
CA ALA A 57 8.52 6.04 34.08
C ALA A 57 7.52 5.45 35.08
N PHE A 58 7.90 5.34 36.35
CA PHE A 58 6.99 4.90 37.42
C PHE A 58 6.15 6.07 37.92
N VAL A 59 5.14 6.41 37.14
CA VAL A 59 4.19 7.49 37.42
C VAL A 59 2.78 6.93 37.37
N SER A 60 2.00 7.17 38.42
CA SER A 60 0.60 6.74 38.49
C SER A 60 -0.30 7.76 37.81
N ILE A 61 -0.85 7.41 36.64
CA ILE A 61 -1.74 8.28 35.85
C ILE A 61 -2.98 7.50 35.46
N SER A 62 -4.15 7.98 35.90
CA SER A 62 -5.45 7.56 35.37
C SER A 62 -5.96 8.61 34.38
N GLY A 63 -5.98 8.27 33.10
CA GLY A 63 -6.53 9.13 32.04
C GLY A 63 -5.52 9.59 30.99
N PRO A 64 -5.93 10.55 30.12
CA PRO A 64 -5.10 11.04 29.02
C PRO A 64 -3.83 11.72 29.51
N TYR A 65 -2.74 11.51 28.77
CA TYR A 65 -1.44 12.09 29.03
C TYR A 65 -0.75 12.43 27.70
N GLN A 66 0.29 13.25 27.78
CA GLN A 66 1.15 13.63 26.68
C GLN A 66 2.60 13.44 27.10
N ILE A 67 3.42 13.01 26.15
CA ILE A 67 4.87 12.97 26.31
C ILE A 67 5.44 14.07 25.44
N VAL A 68 6.06 15.05 26.07
CA VAL A 68 6.73 16.15 25.39
C VAL A 68 8.22 15.88 25.42
N VAL A 69 8.83 15.83 24.25
CA VAL A 69 10.25 15.51 24.07
C VAL A 69 10.93 16.72 23.45
N SER A 70 12.03 17.17 24.04
CA SER A 70 12.79 18.32 23.57
C SER A 70 14.26 17.96 23.38
N LYS A 71 14.84 18.51 22.31
CA LYS A 71 16.27 18.41 22.02
C LYS A 71 16.75 19.63 21.25
N THR A 72 17.95 20.08 21.56
CA THR A 72 18.68 21.07 20.77
C THR A 72 19.51 20.35 19.71
N GLY A 73 19.14 20.54 18.44
CA GLY A 73 19.86 19.95 17.31
C GLY A 73 21.21 20.62 17.05
N SER A 74 22.09 19.93 16.34
CA SER A 74 23.42 20.43 15.93
C SER A 74 23.35 21.54 14.87
N GLY A 75 22.17 21.78 14.30
CA GLY A 75 21.97 22.74 13.21
C GLY A 75 22.48 22.27 11.84
N VAL A 76 23.02 21.05 11.75
CA VAL A 76 23.54 20.45 10.51
C VAL A 76 22.92 19.07 10.27
N ILE A 77 22.93 18.61 9.02
CA ILE A 77 22.49 17.25 8.69
C ILE A 77 23.49 16.27 9.28
N SER A 78 23.06 15.50 10.28
CA SER A 78 23.86 14.46 10.93
C SER A 78 23.02 13.22 11.20
N GLN A 79 23.66 12.06 11.23
CA GLN A 79 23.05 10.83 11.70
C GLN A 79 22.76 10.92 13.20
N ILE A 80 21.53 10.63 13.62
CA ILE A 80 21.04 10.79 15.01
C ILE A 80 20.85 9.44 15.75
N GLY A 81 21.30 8.33 15.18
CA GLY A 81 21.11 6.99 15.75
C GLY A 81 22.01 5.92 15.15
N THR A 82 21.70 4.65 15.39
CA THR A 82 22.50 3.50 14.97
C THR A 82 22.45 3.27 13.46
N ASN A 83 23.58 2.94 12.84
CA ASN A 83 23.60 2.47 11.45
C ASN A 83 23.16 1.00 11.38
N VAL A 84 22.10 0.71 10.62
CA VAL A 84 21.62 -0.67 10.39
C VAL A 84 21.99 -1.10 8.97
N PRO A 85 23.01 -1.94 8.78
CA PRO A 85 23.46 -2.32 7.45
C PRO A 85 22.47 -3.29 6.78
N PHE A 86 22.15 -3.03 5.53
CA PHE A 86 21.46 -3.92 4.60
C PHE A 86 22.30 -3.96 3.33
N GLY A 87 22.53 -5.12 2.73
CA GLY A 87 23.35 -5.17 1.51
C GLY A 87 22.58 -4.89 0.22
N SER A 88 21.24 -4.84 0.26
CA SER A 88 20.41 -4.54 -0.92
C SER A 88 19.02 -4.02 -0.48
N PRO A 89 19.00 -2.91 0.28
CA PRO A 89 17.75 -2.25 0.61
C PRO A 89 17.11 -1.72 -0.68
N ARG A 90 15.88 -2.14 -0.96
CA ARG A 90 15.10 -1.72 -2.14
C ARG A 90 14.11 -0.60 -1.81
N GLY A 91 13.72 -0.49 -0.55
CA GLY A 91 12.77 0.50 -0.08
C GLY A 91 12.82 0.64 1.43
N VAL A 92 12.54 1.85 1.89
CA VAL A 92 12.36 2.18 3.30
C VAL A 92 11.05 2.95 3.41
N ALA A 93 10.22 2.59 4.38
CA ALA A 93 8.99 3.31 4.69
C ALA A 93 8.85 3.46 6.20
N VAL A 94 8.29 4.58 6.65
CA VAL A 94 8.02 4.84 8.06
C VAL A 94 6.53 5.07 8.23
N ASN A 95 5.95 4.53 9.29
CA ASN A 95 4.58 4.87 9.65
C ASN A 95 4.56 6.25 10.33
N VAL A 96 4.02 7.24 9.63
CA VAL A 96 3.94 8.63 10.09
C VAL A 96 2.55 9.00 10.61
N ASN A 97 1.61 8.05 10.69
CA ASN A 97 0.26 8.33 11.19
C ASN A 97 0.31 8.45 12.73
N PRO A 98 0.06 9.65 13.31
CA PRO A 98 0.15 9.86 14.75
C PRO A 98 -0.93 9.13 15.55
N THR A 99 -2.02 8.70 14.91
CA THR A 99 -3.10 7.93 15.55
C THR A 99 -2.86 6.43 15.50
N SER A 100 -1.85 5.97 14.77
CA SER A 100 -1.51 4.56 14.67
C SER A 100 -0.71 4.11 15.89
N GLN A 101 -1.06 2.95 16.46
CA GLN A 101 -0.24 2.30 17.49
C GLN A 101 1.17 1.94 17.00
N TYR A 102 1.41 2.01 15.69
CA TYR A 102 2.69 1.72 15.06
C TYR A 102 3.41 3.00 14.59
N PHE A 103 3.02 4.18 15.09
CA PHE A 103 3.69 5.43 14.77
C PHE A 103 5.22 5.33 14.98
N GLY A 104 6.00 5.82 14.02
CA GLY A 104 7.45 5.78 13.99
C GLY A 104 8.07 4.40 13.70
N ARG A 105 7.26 3.37 13.42
CA ARG A 105 7.76 2.07 12.96
C ARG A 105 8.38 2.18 11.58
N VAL A 106 9.57 1.59 11.43
CA VAL A 106 10.35 1.61 10.20
C VAL A 106 10.30 0.24 9.54
N TYR A 107 10.05 0.23 8.24
CA TYR A 107 10.02 -0.94 7.38
C TYR A 107 11.14 -0.83 6.35
N VAL A 108 11.88 -1.91 6.15
CA VAL A 108 12.92 -2.00 5.12
C VAL A 108 12.64 -3.23 4.27
N SER A 109 12.49 -3.05 2.97
CA SER A 109 12.51 -4.14 2.00
C SER A 109 13.95 -4.41 1.58
N ASN A 110 14.39 -5.66 1.70
CA ASN A 110 15.71 -6.11 1.26
C ASN A 110 15.51 -7.19 0.20
N GLY A 111 16.07 -6.96 -1.00
CA GLY A 111 16.00 -7.92 -2.10
C GLY A 111 17.38 -8.48 -2.39
N ALA A 112 17.53 -9.80 -2.34
CA ALA A 112 18.79 -10.55 -2.30
C ALA A 112 19.45 -10.62 -0.92
N THR A 113 20.01 -11.79 -0.64
CA THR A 113 20.82 -12.06 0.53
C THR A 113 22.23 -11.53 0.31
N ASN A 114 22.73 -10.74 1.25
CA ASN A 114 23.97 -9.97 1.10
C ASN A 114 24.60 -9.69 2.47
N ALA A 115 25.48 -8.68 2.57
CA ALA A 115 26.30 -8.38 3.75
C ALA A 115 25.51 -8.57 5.08
N ASN A 116 26.07 -9.39 5.97
CA ASN A 116 25.48 -9.90 7.22
C ASN A 116 24.39 -10.98 7.08
N ASN A 117 24.25 -11.62 5.91
CA ASN A 117 23.33 -12.72 5.64
C ASN A 117 21.85 -12.36 5.88
N LYS A 118 21.47 -11.09 5.71
CA LYS A 118 20.07 -10.65 5.77
C LYS A 118 19.32 -11.17 4.55
N GLY A 119 18.28 -11.97 4.79
CA GLY A 119 17.50 -12.60 3.72
C GLY A 119 16.57 -11.65 2.97
N ASP A 120 15.82 -12.24 2.04
CA ASP A 120 14.93 -11.53 1.11
C ASP A 120 13.53 -11.34 1.73
N GLY A 121 13.12 -10.10 1.94
CA GLY A 121 11.81 -9.79 2.54
C GLY A 121 11.79 -8.47 3.31
N ILE A 122 10.95 -8.42 4.35
CA ILE A 122 10.72 -7.19 5.14
C ILE A 122 11.37 -7.30 6.51
N PHE A 123 12.15 -6.28 6.86
CA PHE A 123 12.66 -6.06 8.21
C PHE A 123 11.89 -4.92 8.86
N ILE A 124 11.48 -5.13 10.11
CA ILE A 124 10.72 -4.17 10.89
C ILE A 124 11.59 -3.70 12.05
N ARG A 125 11.70 -2.38 12.19
CA ARG A 125 12.47 -1.73 13.25
C ARG A 125 11.56 -0.78 14.03
N ASN A 126 11.86 -0.64 15.31
CA ASN A 126 11.24 0.39 16.13
C ASN A 126 11.82 1.78 15.77
N SER A 127 11.28 2.83 16.38
CA SER A 127 11.70 4.22 16.13
C SER A 127 13.17 4.49 16.48
N ASP A 128 13.75 3.76 17.44
CA ASP A 128 15.17 3.78 17.81
C ASP A 128 16.03 2.84 16.96
N LEU A 129 15.47 2.28 15.89
CA LEU A 129 16.08 1.30 14.99
C LEU A 129 16.39 -0.07 15.62
N SER A 130 15.92 -0.35 16.85
CA SER A 130 16.02 -1.69 17.43
C SER A 130 15.19 -2.70 16.62
N ASP A 131 15.57 -3.98 16.66
CA ASP A 131 14.78 -5.04 16.03
C ASP A 131 13.42 -5.19 16.72
N ALA A 132 12.33 -5.02 15.98
CA ALA A 132 10.98 -5.04 16.57
C ALA A 132 10.52 -6.46 16.93
N PHE A 133 11.05 -7.49 16.26
CA PHE A 133 10.60 -8.88 16.41
C PHE A 133 11.77 -9.86 16.66
N ASN A 134 12.96 -9.35 17.00
CA ASN A 134 14.18 -10.13 17.09
C ASN A 134 14.43 -10.95 15.80
N GLN A 135 14.15 -10.34 14.64
CA GLN A 135 14.34 -10.94 13.33
C GLN A 135 15.80 -11.31 13.06
N GLY A 136 16.74 -10.52 13.58
CA GLY A 136 18.15 -10.62 13.28
C GLY A 136 18.38 -10.49 11.78
N ASN A 137 18.66 -11.63 11.14
CA ASN A 137 18.92 -11.74 9.71
C ASN A 137 17.78 -12.42 8.93
N VAL A 138 16.74 -12.88 9.61
CA VAL A 138 15.59 -13.56 9.01
C VAL A 138 14.47 -12.55 8.74
N PRO A 139 14.19 -12.23 7.46
CA PRO A 139 13.12 -11.29 7.13
C PRO A 139 11.74 -11.90 7.39
N ARG A 140 10.73 -11.04 7.48
CA ARG A 140 9.32 -11.45 7.46
C ARG A 140 8.82 -11.39 6.02
N THR A 141 8.06 -12.40 5.61
CA THR A 141 7.57 -12.53 4.23
C THR A 141 6.05 -12.40 4.11
N GLY A 142 5.33 -12.32 5.24
CA GLY A 142 3.87 -12.31 5.23
C GLY A 142 3.26 -13.63 4.73
N GLY A 143 4.07 -14.70 4.62
CA GLY A 143 3.68 -16.01 4.10
C GLY A 143 3.99 -16.22 2.60
N THR A 144 4.54 -15.24 1.89
CA THR A 144 4.92 -15.43 0.47
C THR A 144 6.31 -16.06 0.32
N THR A 145 6.49 -16.83 -0.75
CA THR A 145 7.80 -17.31 -1.23
C THR A 145 8.34 -16.45 -2.37
N ASN A 146 7.55 -15.53 -2.91
CA ASN A 146 7.90 -14.74 -4.10
C ASN A 146 9.07 -13.77 -3.86
N PHE A 147 9.31 -13.36 -2.62
CA PHE A 147 10.41 -12.45 -2.29
C PHE A 147 11.79 -13.02 -2.62
N GLY A 148 11.97 -14.34 -2.53
CA GLY A 148 13.21 -15.00 -2.96
C GLY A 148 13.31 -15.28 -4.47
N SER A 149 12.30 -14.89 -5.27
CA SER A 149 12.25 -15.22 -6.71
C SER A 149 13.05 -14.24 -7.59
N SER A 150 13.48 -13.10 -7.03
CA SER A 150 14.22 -12.06 -7.74
C SER A 150 15.11 -11.31 -6.76
N GLY A 151 16.35 -10.99 -7.16
CA GLY A 151 17.25 -10.17 -6.35
C GLY A 151 16.76 -8.72 -6.15
N ASN A 152 15.63 -8.35 -6.76
CA ASN A 152 14.98 -7.05 -6.59
C ASN A 152 13.67 -7.14 -5.78
N SER A 153 13.28 -8.34 -5.33
CA SER A 153 12.05 -8.60 -4.59
C SER A 153 12.33 -8.75 -3.10
N PRO A 154 11.51 -8.18 -2.20
CA PRO A 154 10.53 -7.13 -2.45
C PRO A 154 11.19 -5.81 -2.86
N TYR A 155 10.51 -4.99 -3.66
CA TYR A 155 11.06 -3.75 -4.20
C TYR A 155 10.64 -2.53 -3.37
N ARG A 156 9.79 -1.65 -3.90
CA ARG A 156 9.32 -0.46 -3.19
C ARG A 156 8.23 -0.81 -2.19
N ILE A 157 8.24 -0.12 -1.06
CA ILE A 157 7.25 -0.29 0.00
C ILE A 157 6.69 1.06 0.42
N LYS A 158 5.46 1.07 0.93
CA LYS A 158 4.82 2.28 1.47
C LYS A 158 3.85 1.92 2.58
N VAL A 159 3.79 2.73 3.62
CA VAL A 159 2.75 2.61 4.66
C VAL A 159 1.51 3.38 4.20
N GLY A 160 0.36 2.72 4.26
CA GLY A 160 -0.94 3.35 4.07
C GLY A 160 -1.20 4.33 5.21
N HIS A 161 -1.55 5.57 4.87
CA HIS A 161 -1.68 6.65 5.86
C HIS A 161 -2.83 6.38 6.82
N GLU A 162 -3.98 5.95 6.30
CA GLU A 162 -5.20 5.77 7.09
C GLU A 162 -5.33 4.38 7.73
N ASP A 163 -4.85 3.33 7.06
CA ASP A 163 -5.05 1.94 7.50
C ASP A 163 -3.83 1.32 8.19
N SER A 164 -2.71 2.06 8.24
CA SER A 164 -1.41 1.62 8.76
C SER A 164 -0.83 0.37 8.07
N LYS A 165 -1.43 -0.12 6.99
CA LYS A 165 -0.99 -1.35 6.32
C LYS A 165 0.26 -1.10 5.50
N LEU A 166 1.05 -2.16 5.28
CA LEU A 166 2.24 -2.07 4.43
C LEU A 166 1.89 -2.55 3.02
N TYR A 167 2.07 -1.66 2.05
CA TYR A 167 1.97 -1.96 0.64
C TYR A 167 3.36 -2.26 0.09
N ILE A 168 3.46 -3.34 -0.69
CA ILE A 168 4.73 -3.88 -1.19
C ILE A 168 4.60 -4.11 -2.69
N CYS A 169 5.39 -3.38 -3.47
CA CYS A 169 5.56 -3.64 -4.89
C CYS A 169 6.63 -4.71 -5.06
N ASP A 170 6.26 -5.84 -5.66
CA ASP A 170 7.19 -6.93 -5.98
C ASP A 170 7.73 -6.79 -7.41
N PHE A 171 9.06 -6.97 -7.57
CA PHE A 171 9.78 -6.91 -8.85
C PHE A 171 10.18 -8.32 -9.32
N ALA A 172 9.32 -9.32 -9.14
CA ALA A 172 9.54 -10.60 -9.81
C ALA A 172 8.95 -10.52 -11.22
N ASP A 173 9.68 -10.94 -12.26
CA ASP A 173 9.19 -10.86 -13.64
C ASP A 173 7.93 -11.71 -13.84
N ALA A 174 7.97 -12.98 -13.42
CA ALA A 174 6.88 -13.92 -13.62
C ALA A 174 5.76 -13.79 -12.57
N THR A 175 6.10 -13.33 -11.36
CA THR A 175 5.23 -13.37 -10.16
C THR A 175 5.06 -12.01 -9.48
N GLY A 176 5.46 -10.92 -10.15
CA GLY A 176 5.36 -9.55 -9.66
C GLY A 176 3.92 -9.12 -9.47
N ASN A 177 3.61 -8.65 -8.26
CA ASN A 177 2.29 -8.15 -7.87
C ASN A 177 2.44 -6.98 -6.90
N LEU A 178 1.33 -6.26 -6.66
CA LEU A 178 1.22 -5.35 -5.53
C LEU A 178 0.56 -6.10 -4.38
N TYR A 179 1.29 -6.22 -3.27
CA TYR A 179 0.82 -6.82 -2.05
C TYR A 179 0.43 -5.78 -1.01
N VAL A 180 -0.46 -6.17 -0.11
CA VAL A 180 -0.75 -5.47 1.14
C VAL A 180 -0.67 -6.48 2.29
N THR A 181 -0.15 -6.06 3.43
CA THR A 181 -0.01 -6.91 4.63
C THR A 181 -0.35 -6.11 5.89
N ASP A 182 -0.61 -6.82 6.99
CA ASP A 182 -0.77 -6.18 8.29
C ASP A 182 0.53 -5.45 8.72
N PRO A 183 0.46 -4.52 9.68
CA PRO A 183 1.62 -3.71 10.06
C PRO A 183 2.77 -4.49 10.71
N ASN A 184 2.55 -5.75 11.11
CA ASN A 184 3.59 -6.63 11.64
C ASN A 184 4.13 -7.62 10.58
N VAL A 185 3.63 -7.61 9.35
CA VAL A 185 3.99 -8.59 8.31
C VAL A 185 3.90 -10.02 8.84
N SER A 186 2.78 -10.30 9.51
CA SER A 186 2.49 -11.58 10.16
C SER A 186 2.38 -12.71 9.14
N SER A 187 2.70 -13.94 9.54
CA SER A 187 2.51 -15.09 8.66
C SER A 187 1.06 -15.14 8.14
N ASN A 188 0.90 -15.35 6.83
CA ASN A 188 -0.39 -15.41 6.12
C ASN A 188 -1.21 -14.12 6.07
N SER A 189 -0.65 -12.96 6.42
CA SER A 189 -1.37 -11.70 6.32
C SER A 189 -1.24 -11.00 4.96
N LEU A 190 -0.35 -11.51 4.10
CA LEU A 190 -0.08 -10.93 2.80
C LEU A 190 -1.23 -11.25 1.83
N GLN A 191 -1.80 -10.20 1.26
CA GLN A 191 -2.91 -10.22 0.32
C GLN A 191 -2.54 -9.50 -0.97
N TYR A 192 -3.21 -9.85 -2.07
CA TYR A 192 -3.08 -9.09 -3.31
C TYR A 192 -3.87 -7.79 -3.19
N ALA A 193 -3.18 -6.65 -3.30
CA ALA A 193 -3.83 -5.36 -3.53
C ALA A 193 -4.07 -5.15 -5.05
N LEU A 194 -3.10 -5.55 -5.87
CA LEU A 194 -3.28 -5.68 -7.32
C LEU A 194 -2.53 -6.92 -7.81
N LYS A 195 -3.26 -7.79 -8.51
CA LYS A 195 -2.69 -9.00 -9.12
C LYS A 195 -2.44 -8.75 -10.60
N ARG A 196 -1.41 -9.40 -11.17
CA ARG A 196 -1.24 -9.48 -12.62
C ARG A 196 -2.55 -9.92 -13.28
N LEU A 197 -2.98 -9.20 -14.31
CA LEU A 197 -4.09 -9.65 -15.13
C LEU A 197 -3.69 -10.94 -15.82
N THR A 198 -4.34 -12.04 -15.45
CA THR A 198 -4.31 -13.26 -16.25
C THR A 198 -5.36 -13.09 -17.32
N THR A 199 -5.03 -13.33 -18.59
CA THR A 199 -6.06 -13.59 -19.59
C THR A 199 -6.98 -14.66 -18.99
N PRO A 200 -8.28 -14.38 -18.81
CA PRO A 200 -9.23 -15.48 -18.73
C PRO A 200 -8.96 -16.35 -19.96
N PRO A 201 -9.12 -17.70 -19.91
CA PRO A 201 -9.29 -18.41 -21.16
C PRO A 201 -10.35 -17.61 -21.91
N CYS A 202 -9.98 -17.08 -23.10
CA CYS A 202 -10.94 -16.44 -23.98
C CYS A 202 -12.14 -17.36 -23.96
N ARG A 203 -13.27 -16.91 -23.39
CA ARG A 203 -14.46 -17.74 -23.31
C ARG A 203 -14.72 -18.10 -24.75
N SER A 204 -14.40 -19.33 -25.12
CA SER A 204 -14.29 -19.74 -26.52
C SER A 204 -15.58 -19.26 -27.15
N ALA A 205 -15.47 -18.38 -28.15
CA ALA A 205 -16.65 -17.97 -28.89
C ALA A 205 -17.40 -19.27 -29.23
N PRO A 206 -18.71 -19.39 -28.94
CA PRO A 206 -19.42 -20.64 -29.11
C PRO A 206 -19.08 -21.16 -30.51
N THR A 207 -18.45 -22.32 -30.57
CA THR A 207 -18.04 -22.96 -31.82
C THR A 207 -19.32 -23.30 -32.56
N THR A 208 -19.85 -22.33 -33.29
CA THR A 208 -20.96 -22.55 -34.19
C THR A 208 -20.28 -23.06 -35.45
N THR A 209 -20.13 -24.37 -35.53
CA THR A 209 -19.60 -25.08 -36.69
C THR A 209 -20.58 -24.91 -37.84
N THR A 210 -20.57 -23.75 -38.48
CA THR A 210 -21.18 -23.58 -39.80
C THR A 210 -20.37 -22.51 -40.52
N ALA A 211 -19.37 -22.94 -41.26
CA ALA A 211 -18.72 -22.10 -42.25
C ALA A 211 -19.78 -21.63 -43.24
N ALA A 212 -20.14 -20.35 -43.21
CA ALA A 212 -20.95 -19.76 -44.26
C ALA A 212 -20.13 -19.84 -45.57
N SER A 213 -20.56 -20.70 -46.48
CA SER A 213 -19.95 -20.82 -47.81
C SER A 213 -20.12 -19.49 -48.55
N ARG A 214 -18.99 -18.85 -48.86
CA ARG A 214 -18.93 -17.66 -49.69
C ARG A 214 -19.43 -18.04 -51.10
N PRO A 215 -20.51 -17.45 -51.63
CA PRO A 215 -21.01 -17.83 -52.94
C PRO A 215 -19.99 -17.46 -54.03
N SER A 216 -19.70 -18.43 -54.90
CA SER A 216 -18.79 -18.27 -56.02
C SER A 216 -19.34 -17.24 -57.02
N ARG A 217 -18.48 -16.31 -57.43
CA ARG A 217 -18.79 -15.28 -58.42
C ARG A 217 -18.90 -15.95 -59.79
N SER A 218 -20.10 -15.98 -60.36
CA SER A 218 -20.37 -16.48 -61.71
C SER A 218 -19.65 -15.63 -62.79
N PRO A 219 -19.20 -16.23 -63.90
CA PRO A 219 -18.46 -15.50 -64.93
C PRO A 219 -19.37 -14.64 -65.81
N ALA A 220 -18.80 -13.57 -66.35
CA ALA A 220 -19.45 -12.48 -67.06
C ALA A 220 -20.29 -12.90 -68.28
N ARG A 221 -21.44 -12.26 -68.48
CA ARG A 221 -22.32 -12.41 -69.65
C ARG A 221 -22.03 -11.30 -70.68
N SER A 222 -21.94 -11.69 -71.94
CA SER A 222 -21.66 -10.90 -73.15
C SER A 222 -22.72 -9.83 -73.50
N PRO A 223 -22.41 -8.82 -74.37
CA PRO A 223 -23.21 -7.60 -74.56
C PRO A 223 -24.38 -7.75 -75.56
N PRO A 224 -25.32 -6.77 -75.62
CA PRO A 224 -26.72 -6.95 -76.07
C PRO A 224 -26.96 -6.50 -77.53
N PRO A 225 -28.17 -6.78 -78.08
CA PRO A 225 -28.91 -5.69 -78.74
C PRO A 225 -30.45 -5.67 -78.53
N THR A 226 -30.97 -4.42 -78.39
CA THR A 226 -32.24 -3.77 -78.87
C THR A 226 -33.44 -4.60 -79.37
N SER A 227 -34.73 -4.26 -79.28
CA SER A 227 -35.59 -3.18 -78.70
C SER A 227 -37.06 -3.49 -79.10
N ARG A 228 -38.11 -3.18 -78.30
CA ARG A 228 -39.45 -2.67 -78.77
C ARG A 228 -40.50 -2.47 -77.64
N PHE A 229 -40.91 -1.20 -77.48
CA PHE A 229 -42.20 -0.57 -77.10
C PHE A 229 -43.37 -1.32 -76.39
N LEU A 230 -43.64 -0.94 -75.12
CA LEU A 230 -44.85 -0.35 -74.41
C LEU A 230 -46.32 -0.68 -74.82
N PRO A 231 -47.40 -0.41 -74.00
CA PRO A 231 -47.54 0.07 -72.59
C PRO A 231 -48.71 -0.56 -71.73
N SER A 232 -49.00 0.01 -70.53
CA SER A 232 -50.27 0.05 -69.72
C SER A 232 -50.23 -0.70 -68.36
N THR A 233 -50.67 -0.24 -67.16
CA THR A 233 -51.26 0.99 -66.57
C THR A 233 -51.21 0.89 -65.01
N ARG A 234 -51.06 2.03 -64.30
CA ARG A 234 -51.47 2.47 -62.92
C ARG A 234 -52.04 1.44 -61.89
N THR A 235 -51.86 1.51 -60.55
CA THR A 235 -52.16 2.62 -59.60
C THR A 235 -51.76 2.33 -58.10
N THR A 236 -51.28 3.37 -57.35
CA THR A 236 -51.44 3.76 -55.89
C THR A 236 -51.04 2.83 -54.71
N LYS A 237 -50.59 3.21 -53.48
CA LYS A 237 -50.19 4.43 -52.67
C LYS A 237 -49.66 3.92 -51.27
N PRO A 238 -48.90 4.68 -50.41
CA PRO A 238 -48.08 4.12 -49.30
C PRO A 238 -48.50 4.43 -47.82
N THR A 239 -48.04 3.56 -46.87
CA THR A 239 -47.75 3.65 -45.37
C THR A 239 -48.85 4.15 -44.38
N PRO A 240 -48.84 3.90 -43.01
CA PRO A 240 -47.71 3.91 -42.04
C PRO A 240 -47.76 2.97 -40.78
N ARG A 241 -46.77 3.20 -39.88
CA ARG A 241 -46.31 2.52 -38.63
C ARG A 241 -47.29 2.40 -37.45
N GLN A 242 -46.99 1.46 -36.52
CA GLN A 242 -47.40 1.47 -35.09
C GLN A 242 -46.25 0.95 -34.17
N PRO A 243 -46.22 1.29 -32.85
CA PRO A 243 -44.99 1.52 -32.07
C PRO A 243 -44.67 0.51 -30.92
N MET A 244 -43.54 0.79 -30.24
CA MET A 244 -42.91 0.11 -29.10
C MET A 244 -43.81 -0.12 -27.87
N SER A 245 -43.53 -1.18 -27.09
CA SER A 245 -43.72 -1.18 -25.64
C SER A 245 -42.43 -1.57 -24.89
N LEU A 246 -42.03 -0.69 -23.97
CA LEU A 246 -41.00 -0.89 -22.95
C LEU A 246 -41.67 -1.51 -21.72
N ASN A 247 -41.01 -2.49 -21.09
CA ASN A 247 -41.49 -3.09 -19.84
C ASN A 247 -40.48 -2.79 -18.72
N SER A 248 -40.85 -1.93 -17.77
CA SER A 248 -40.15 -1.75 -16.49
C SER A 248 -41.14 -1.47 -15.36
N THR A 249 -41.30 -2.40 -14.43
CA THR A 249 -41.94 -2.23 -13.10
C THR A 249 -41.46 -3.43 -12.26
N ALA A 250 -41.14 -3.38 -10.97
CA ALA A 250 -41.46 -2.40 -9.94
C ALA A 250 -40.41 -2.43 -8.79
N CYS A 251 -40.30 -1.29 -8.13
CA CYS A 251 -39.69 -1.10 -6.82
C CYS A 251 -40.81 -0.75 -5.84
N GLY A 252 -40.79 -1.35 -4.64
CA GLY A 252 -41.36 -0.80 -3.41
C GLY A 252 -42.86 -1.00 -3.17
N ASP A 253 -43.18 -1.60 -2.03
CA ASP A 253 -44.26 -1.09 -1.18
C ASP A 253 -43.94 -1.33 0.30
N MET A 254 -44.11 -0.26 1.09
CA MET A 254 -44.05 -0.22 2.54
C MET A 254 -45.42 -0.59 3.12
N MET A 255 -45.44 -1.44 4.14
CA MET A 255 -46.09 -1.18 5.43
C MET A 255 -45.29 -1.88 6.53
#